data_AF-A0A9X5TYF5-F1
#
_entry.id   AF-A0A9X5TYF5-F1
#
_cell.length_a   1.000
_cell.length_b   1.000
_cell.length_c   1.000
_cell.angle_alpha   90.00
_cell.angle_beta   90.00
_cell.angle_gamma   90.00
#
_symmetry.space_group_name_H-M   'P 1'
#
loop_
_entity.id
_entity.type
_entity.pdbx_description
1 polymer ?
#
loop_
_entity_poly.entity_id
_entity_poly.type
_entity_poly.pdbx_seq_one_letter_code
_entity_poly.pdbx_strand_id
1 'polypeptide(L)'
;MSTPNYGDQPGPNGQFQGQVPQQGAYNPQFQGQVPAPGPNGQFQGQAPAPGEKKSRGKMTAIISVIVVAILVVVGGGAFALSRWFFGGYKSPDALAQSIDSAFAKNSLVSLAGAASPEELNAATAWQKDYKHNGGADWSQLMDLKALKDYIDQIDIKKSEMEYTVDTKSDQVALITITKWEGDIEIKPELADKIREHYKEAKGSDLTANESQAFDKMKQDIQNKPVSSGNILENFPNNKLTLVSVKEDGKWYLSGYMTVAEQFLGTDSAQPNYSANFTDVKGASSPEEAVSGMVDALRNGASIGSEDVYRYLDLPERRVAAVYGGGSSSSEYSASDMDGSGVQVTWGLSSTKVSGGAIVNLGTTSITTDEYKVEFNGGSLTVSYPDTDTRTFRTTTKTMTTNYTEGLVNPERLGVFTVEDASGWHVSFVRTIGNLNLLAASDDAVNQAVDGLWSATGAYGADVSKDEIRDLALNNKPVGALMVIGWNFAKNA
;
A
#
# COMPACT_ATOMS: atom_id res chain seq x y z
N MET A 1 -32.83 67.78 -28.25
CA MET A 1 -31.56 67.24 -27.70
C MET A 1 -31.89 66.54 -26.40
N SER A 2 -32.02 65.21 -26.36
CA SER A 2 -32.36 64.48 -25.13
C SER A 2 -31.96 63.01 -25.26
N THR A 3 -31.20 62.49 -24.30
CA THR A 3 -30.71 61.10 -24.24
C THR A 3 -31.26 60.33 -23.03
N PRO A 4 -31.40 58.99 -23.08
CA PRO A 4 -32.25 58.22 -22.17
C PRO A 4 -31.55 57.12 -21.32
N ASN A 5 -32.16 56.85 -20.15
CA ASN A 5 -32.71 55.58 -19.61
C ASN A 5 -31.89 54.26 -19.56
N TYR A 6 -31.96 53.55 -18.42
CA TYR A 6 -32.48 52.17 -18.31
C TYR A 6 -32.85 51.85 -16.85
N GLY A 7 -33.97 51.14 -16.66
CA GLY A 7 -34.84 51.18 -15.49
C GLY A 7 -34.75 50.04 -14.47
N ASP A 8 -35.32 50.35 -13.31
CA ASP A 8 -35.38 49.60 -12.05
C ASP A 8 -36.60 48.67 -11.89
N GLN A 9 -36.38 47.67 -11.03
CA GLN A 9 -37.23 46.81 -10.17
C GLN A 9 -38.75 47.12 -10.02
N PRO A 10 -39.59 46.10 -9.69
CA PRO A 10 -39.86 45.80 -8.26
C PRO A 10 -40.25 44.34 -7.88
N GLY A 11 -40.12 44.01 -6.59
CA GLY A 11 -40.63 42.79 -5.93
C GLY A 11 -42.05 42.93 -5.33
N PRO A 12 -42.40 42.20 -4.24
CA PRO A 12 -43.16 40.95 -4.29
C PRO A 12 -44.52 40.99 -3.54
N ASN A 13 -45.46 40.09 -3.87
CA ASN A 13 -46.62 39.75 -3.02
C ASN A 13 -47.36 38.46 -3.46
N GLY A 14 -47.79 37.61 -2.52
CA GLY A 14 -48.99 36.77 -2.68
C GLY A 14 -48.94 35.27 -2.33
N GLN A 15 -49.03 34.95 -1.03
CA GLN A 15 -49.90 33.94 -0.38
C GLN A 15 -50.04 32.49 -0.92
N PHE A 16 -49.72 31.52 -0.05
CA PHE A 16 -50.27 30.15 -0.07
C PHE A 16 -50.86 29.77 1.30
N GLN A 17 -52.09 29.25 1.31
CA GLN A 17 -52.74 28.57 2.43
C GLN A 17 -52.87 27.06 2.13
N GLY A 18 -52.35 26.24 3.06
CA GLY A 18 -52.97 24.99 3.53
C GLY A 18 -52.84 23.71 2.71
N GLN A 19 -51.95 22.80 3.13
CA GLN A 19 -52.31 21.46 3.62
C GLN A 19 -51.07 20.73 4.18
N VAL A 20 -51.27 20.12 5.34
CA VAL A 20 -50.30 19.41 6.20
C VAL A 20 -49.70 18.15 5.56
N PRO A 21 -48.41 17.89 5.80
CA PRO A 21 -47.92 16.52 6.00
C PRO A 21 -47.43 16.28 7.44
N GLN A 22 -47.48 15.00 7.78
CA GLN A 22 -47.28 14.37 9.08
C GLN A 22 -45.94 14.68 9.77
N GLN A 23 -45.99 14.61 11.10
CA GLN A 23 -44.85 14.67 12.03
C GLN A 23 -43.77 13.64 11.68
N GLY A 24 -42.63 14.14 11.21
CA GLY A 24 -41.34 13.46 11.33
C GLY A 24 -40.62 13.97 12.57
N ALA A 25 -40.19 13.06 13.43
CA ALA A 25 -39.51 13.33 14.68
C ALA A 25 -38.21 14.13 14.49
N TYR A 26 -38.05 15.12 15.35
CA TYR A 26 -36.87 15.96 15.56
C TYR A 26 -35.66 15.08 15.95
N ASN A 27 -34.54 15.15 15.21
CA ASN A 27 -33.25 14.60 15.66
C ASN A 27 -32.15 15.68 15.55
N PRO A 28 -31.65 16.22 16.68
CA PRO A 28 -30.52 17.14 16.69
C PRO A 28 -29.22 16.34 16.93
N GLN A 29 -28.50 15.96 15.88
CA GLN A 29 -27.11 15.47 16.01
C GLN A 29 -26.25 15.97 14.84
N PHE A 30 -25.72 17.18 15.00
CA PHE A 30 -24.43 17.58 14.44
C PHE A 30 -23.50 17.85 15.62
N GLN A 31 -22.85 16.80 16.11
CA GLN A 31 -21.61 16.87 16.88
C GLN A 31 -20.69 15.79 16.34
N GLY A 32 -19.46 16.17 16.03
CA GLY A 32 -18.48 15.37 15.31
C GLY A 32 -18.28 13.99 15.92
N GLN A 33 -18.49 12.97 15.09
CA GLN A 33 -18.01 11.62 15.36
C GLN A 33 -16.62 11.49 14.78
N VAL A 34 -15.63 11.45 15.67
CA VAL A 34 -14.33 10.83 15.42
C VAL A 34 -14.55 9.35 15.10
N PRO A 35 -14.02 8.79 13.99
CA PRO A 35 -14.11 7.36 13.73
C PRO A 35 -13.37 6.57 14.81
N ALA A 36 -14.07 5.63 15.44
CA ALA A 36 -13.47 4.70 16.39
C ALA A 36 -12.44 3.79 15.68
N PRO A 37 -11.26 3.54 16.26
CA PRO A 37 -10.28 2.63 15.68
C PRO A 37 -10.81 1.19 15.72
N GLY A 38 -11.03 0.59 14.55
CA GLY A 38 -11.38 -0.83 14.45
C GLY A 38 -10.18 -1.72 14.81
N PRO A 39 -10.38 -2.85 15.52
CA PRO A 39 -9.32 -3.76 15.90
C PRO A 39 -8.94 -4.63 14.69
N ASN A 40 -8.03 -4.15 13.85
CA ASN A 40 -7.25 -4.95 12.90
C ASN A 40 -6.00 -4.16 12.50
N GLY A 41 -4.98 -4.22 13.35
CA GLY A 41 -3.66 -3.63 13.14
C GLY A 41 -2.78 -4.43 12.17
N GLN A 42 -3.35 -5.02 11.13
CA GLN A 42 -2.60 -5.43 9.96
C GLN A 42 -2.83 -4.37 8.89
N PHE A 43 -1.78 -3.63 8.53
CA PHE A 43 -1.71 -2.89 7.28
C PHE A 43 -1.71 -3.91 6.11
N GLN A 44 -2.87 -4.55 5.88
CA GLN A 44 -3.22 -5.07 4.59
C GLN A 44 -3.69 -3.86 3.80
N GLY A 45 -2.96 -3.52 2.72
CA GLY A 45 -3.54 -2.70 1.68
C GLY A 45 -4.84 -3.36 1.24
N GLN A 46 -5.97 -2.84 1.70
CA GLN A 46 -7.25 -3.15 1.10
C GLN A 46 -7.13 -2.64 -0.33
N ALA A 47 -7.05 -3.56 -1.30
CA ALA A 47 -7.47 -3.25 -2.65
C ALA A 47 -8.82 -2.53 -2.54
N PRO A 48 -9.04 -1.43 -3.29
CA PRO A 48 -10.28 -0.68 -3.18
C PRO A 48 -11.46 -1.62 -3.29
N ALA A 49 -12.33 -1.60 -2.28
CA ALA A 49 -13.53 -2.40 -2.27
C ALA A 49 -14.32 -2.07 -3.54
N PRO A 50 -14.57 -3.05 -4.44
CA PRO A 50 -15.38 -2.80 -5.62
C PRO A 50 -16.74 -2.31 -5.16
N GLY A 51 -17.16 -1.16 -5.69
CA GLY A 51 -18.50 -0.62 -5.46
C GLY A 51 -19.56 -1.70 -5.62
N GLU A 52 -20.54 -1.70 -4.72
CA GLU A 52 -21.55 -2.74 -4.52
C GLU A 52 -22.10 -3.31 -5.84
N LYS A 53 -21.54 -4.45 -6.28
CA LYS A 53 -22.16 -5.32 -7.29
C LYS A 53 -22.23 -6.73 -6.72
N LYS A 54 -23.48 -7.19 -6.53
CA LYS A 54 -23.97 -8.51 -6.08
C LYS A 54 -22.88 -9.48 -5.63
N SER A 55 -22.91 -9.83 -4.34
CA SER A 55 -22.07 -10.84 -3.70
C SER A 55 -22.06 -12.17 -4.47
N ARG A 56 -21.17 -12.31 -5.45
CA ARG A 56 -20.67 -13.62 -5.86
C ARG A 56 -19.84 -14.13 -4.68
N GLY A 57 -20.17 -15.33 -4.20
CA GLY A 57 -19.79 -15.79 -2.87
C GLY A 57 -18.32 -15.55 -2.55
N LYS A 58 -18.04 -15.03 -1.35
CA LYS A 58 -16.71 -14.69 -0.78
C LYS A 58 -15.62 -15.77 -0.94
N MET A 59 -15.99 -16.94 -1.44
CA MET A 59 -15.26 -18.19 -1.51
C MET A 59 -14.61 -18.44 -2.89
N THR A 60 -15.11 -17.83 -3.97
CA THR A 60 -14.50 -17.90 -5.31
C THR A 60 -13.30 -16.94 -5.40
N ALA A 61 -13.36 -15.82 -4.68
CA ALA A 61 -12.29 -14.83 -4.60
C ALA A 61 -10.97 -15.38 -4.03
N ILE A 62 -11.03 -16.35 -3.11
CA ILE A 62 -9.84 -16.90 -2.42
C ILE A 62 -8.96 -17.71 -3.39
N ILE A 63 -9.54 -18.52 -4.26
CA ILE A 63 -8.76 -19.38 -5.17
C ILE A 63 -8.11 -18.55 -6.28
N SER A 64 -8.83 -17.56 -6.84
CA SER A 64 -8.24 -16.55 -7.74
C SER A 64 -7.10 -15.79 -7.08
N VAL A 65 -7.23 -15.43 -5.81
CA VAL A 65 -6.17 -14.75 -5.06
C VAL A 65 -4.97 -15.67 -4.88
N ILE A 66 -5.15 -16.97 -4.61
CA ILE A 66 -4.04 -17.91 -4.47
C ILE A 66 -3.36 -18.16 -5.82
N VAL A 67 -4.09 -18.34 -6.92
CA VAL A 67 -3.50 -18.55 -8.26
C VAL A 67 -2.77 -17.30 -8.76
N VAL A 68 -3.33 -16.11 -8.54
CA VAL A 68 -2.63 -14.85 -8.80
C VAL A 68 -1.47 -14.66 -7.86
N ALA A 69 -1.60 -14.99 -6.57
CA ALA A 69 -0.50 -14.94 -5.63
C ALA A 69 0.59 -15.92 -6.05
N ILE A 70 0.30 -17.12 -6.57
CA ILE A 70 1.31 -18.04 -7.09
C ILE A 70 1.98 -17.43 -8.33
N LEU A 71 1.23 -16.90 -9.28
CA LEU A 71 1.80 -16.26 -10.48
C LEU A 71 2.63 -15.01 -10.14
N VAL A 72 2.19 -14.23 -9.14
CA VAL A 72 2.83 -12.98 -8.66
C VAL A 72 3.94 -13.24 -7.64
N VAL A 73 3.90 -14.32 -6.87
CA VAL A 73 4.97 -14.71 -5.92
C VAL A 73 6.05 -15.44 -6.69
N VAL A 74 5.71 -16.38 -7.56
CA VAL A 74 6.66 -17.04 -8.43
C VAL A 74 7.24 -16.05 -9.48
N GLY A 75 6.49 -14.99 -9.83
CA GLY A 75 6.94 -13.90 -10.70
C GLY A 75 7.13 -12.53 -10.03
N GLY A 76 7.35 -12.45 -8.71
CA GLY A 76 7.45 -11.16 -8.00
C GLY A 76 7.65 -11.23 -6.48
N GLY A 77 7.85 -12.42 -5.90
CA GLY A 77 8.18 -12.61 -4.49
C GLY A 77 9.68 -12.78 -4.29
N ALA A 78 10.18 -12.13 -3.24
CA ALA A 78 11.53 -12.07 -2.66
C ALA A 78 12.42 -13.34 -2.64
N PHE A 79 12.66 -14.01 -3.75
CA PHE A 79 13.53 -15.18 -3.77
C PHE A 79 14.96 -14.79 -4.09
N ALA A 80 15.85 -14.93 -3.11
CA ALA A 80 17.29 -14.92 -3.32
C ALA A 80 17.72 -16.19 -4.08
N LEU A 81 17.25 -16.36 -5.31
CA LEU A 81 17.88 -17.28 -6.23
C LEU A 81 19.27 -16.75 -6.57
N SER A 82 20.21 -17.67 -6.65
CA SER A 82 21.42 -17.47 -7.44
C SER A 82 20.97 -17.18 -8.87
N ARG A 83 20.90 -15.89 -9.20
CA ARG A 83 20.60 -15.26 -10.51
C ARG A 83 21.50 -15.77 -11.66
N TRP A 84 22.38 -16.73 -11.38
CA TRP A 84 23.32 -17.36 -12.28
C TRP A 84 22.70 -18.40 -13.23
N PHE A 85 21.54 -19.01 -12.92
CA PHE A 85 20.98 -20.09 -13.76
C PHE A 85 19.63 -19.79 -14.44
N PHE A 86 18.77 -18.92 -13.89
CA PHE A 86 17.45 -18.61 -14.46
C PHE A 86 17.30 -17.08 -14.61
N GLY A 87 17.87 -16.53 -15.67
CA GLY A 87 17.68 -15.12 -16.03
C GLY A 87 16.44 -14.93 -16.90
N GLY A 88 15.90 -13.71 -16.93
CA GLY A 88 14.68 -13.37 -17.68
C GLY A 88 14.68 -13.77 -19.16
N TYR A 89 13.53 -13.63 -19.79
CA TYR A 89 13.24 -14.24 -21.08
C TYR A 89 13.64 -13.35 -22.25
N LYS A 90 13.92 -13.96 -23.41
CA LYS A 90 14.34 -13.23 -24.61
C LYS A 90 13.21 -12.40 -25.26
N SER A 91 11.97 -12.79 -25.03
CA SER A 91 10.77 -12.11 -25.53
C SER A 91 9.58 -12.35 -24.60
N PRO A 92 8.51 -11.53 -24.70
CA PRO A 92 7.26 -11.79 -23.99
C PRO A 92 6.64 -13.14 -24.36
N ASP A 93 6.76 -13.58 -25.62
CA ASP A 93 6.31 -14.91 -26.04
C ASP A 93 7.05 -16.05 -25.35
N ALA A 94 8.37 -15.93 -25.17
CA ALA A 94 9.16 -16.94 -24.47
C ALA A 94 8.78 -17.00 -22.98
N LEU A 95 8.47 -15.87 -22.36
CA LEU A 95 7.93 -15.80 -21.00
C LEU A 95 6.56 -16.47 -20.93
N ALA A 96 5.63 -16.14 -21.83
CA ALA A 96 4.29 -16.73 -21.89
C ALA A 96 4.34 -18.25 -22.10
N GLN A 97 5.19 -18.74 -23.01
CA GLN A 97 5.43 -20.17 -23.22
C GLN A 97 6.02 -20.86 -21.99
N SER A 98 6.86 -20.17 -21.22
CA SER A 98 7.39 -20.69 -19.97
C SER A 98 6.32 -20.80 -18.90
N ILE A 99 5.42 -19.80 -18.80
CA ILE A 99 4.28 -19.83 -17.87
C ILE A 99 3.39 -21.02 -18.21
N ASP A 100 2.96 -21.14 -19.47
CA ASP A 100 2.16 -22.27 -19.94
C ASP A 100 2.84 -23.62 -19.67
N SER A 101 4.13 -23.74 -20.04
CA SER A 101 4.92 -24.95 -19.78
C SER A 101 5.04 -25.29 -18.30
N ALA A 102 5.16 -24.30 -17.42
CA ALA A 102 5.31 -24.52 -15.98
C ALA A 102 4.04 -25.12 -15.39
N PHE A 103 2.87 -24.67 -15.81
CA PHE A 103 1.60 -25.26 -15.38
C PHE A 103 1.34 -26.59 -16.05
N ALA A 104 1.57 -26.73 -17.36
CA ALA A 104 1.36 -27.97 -18.09
C ALA A 104 2.24 -29.13 -17.59
N LYS A 105 3.44 -28.83 -17.06
CA LYS A 105 4.42 -29.83 -16.59
C LYS A 105 4.51 -29.93 -15.07
N ASN A 106 3.63 -29.25 -14.33
CA ASN A 106 3.69 -29.14 -12.87
C ASN A 106 5.10 -28.75 -12.36
N SER A 107 5.67 -27.70 -12.96
CA SER A 107 7.04 -27.23 -12.73
C SER A 107 7.08 -25.73 -12.45
N LEU A 108 6.30 -25.28 -11.46
CA LEU A 108 6.23 -23.86 -11.08
C LEU A 108 7.58 -23.29 -10.64
N VAL A 109 8.48 -24.12 -10.09
CA VAL A 109 9.86 -23.72 -9.73
C VAL A 109 10.64 -23.19 -10.95
N SER A 110 10.31 -23.62 -12.17
CA SER A 110 10.96 -23.13 -13.39
C SER A 110 10.71 -21.65 -13.67
N LEU A 111 9.68 -21.06 -13.06
CA LEU A 111 9.33 -19.65 -13.18
C LEU A 111 10.01 -18.76 -12.13
N ALA A 112 10.81 -19.32 -11.22
CA ALA A 112 11.40 -18.53 -10.14
C ALA A 112 12.37 -17.42 -10.64
N GLY A 113 12.84 -17.50 -11.89
CA GLY A 113 13.59 -16.43 -12.57
C GLY A 113 12.75 -15.47 -13.42
N ALA A 114 11.42 -15.64 -13.43
CA ALA A 114 10.50 -14.83 -14.22
C ALA A 114 10.20 -13.47 -13.56
N ALA A 115 10.45 -13.33 -12.27
CA ALA A 115 10.13 -12.13 -11.51
C ALA A 115 10.97 -10.91 -11.90
N SER A 116 10.35 -9.73 -11.94
CA SER A 116 11.03 -8.45 -12.12
C SER A 116 12.10 -8.26 -11.03
N PRO A 117 13.39 -8.19 -11.39
CA PRO A 117 14.43 -8.06 -10.40
C PRO A 117 14.37 -6.74 -9.62
N GLU A 118 13.89 -5.64 -10.21
CA GLU A 118 13.69 -4.40 -9.46
C GLU A 118 12.56 -4.49 -8.44
N GLU A 119 11.44 -5.17 -8.76
CA GLU A 119 10.37 -5.43 -7.80
C GLU A 119 10.85 -6.30 -6.63
N LEU A 120 11.63 -7.34 -6.93
CA LEU A 120 12.25 -8.18 -5.90
C LEU A 120 13.19 -7.39 -5.00
N ASN A 121 14.04 -6.54 -5.60
CA ASN A 121 14.99 -5.72 -4.86
C ASN A 121 14.25 -4.72 -3.94
N ALA A 122 13.23 -4.04 -4.44
CA ALA A 122 12.42 -3.12 -3.63
C ALA A 122 11.72 -3.82 -2.46
N ALA A 123 11.13 -5.01 -2.71
CA ALA A 123 10.43 -5.78 -1.69
C ALA A 123 11.35 -6.38 -0.60
N THR A 124 12.64 -6.57 -0.89
CA THR A 124 13.59 -7.27 0.00
C THR A 124 14.69 -6.40 0.58
N ALA A 125 14.92 -5.19 0.07
CA ALA A 125 16.07 -4.38 0.46
C ALA A 125 16.18 -4.16 1.98
N TRP A 126 15.04 -3.99 2.66
CA TRP A 126 14.97 -3.79 4.11
C TRP A 126 15.55 -4.98 4.91
N GLN A 127 15.53 -6.19 4.36
CA GLN A 127 16.07 -7.39 5.03
C GLN A 127 17.59 -7.27 5.29
N LYS A 128 18.32 -6.49 4.49
CA LYS A 128 19.78 -6.28 4.69
C LYS A 128 20.08 -5.51 5.97
N ASP A 129 19.20 -4.58 6.34
CA ASP A 129 19.31 -3.77 7.55
C ASP A 129 18.54 -4.36 8.73
N TYR A 130 17.82 -5.45 8.48
CA TYR A 130 17.13 -6.21 9.51
C TYR A 130 18.14 -6.87 10.43
N LYS A 131 18.27 -6.34 11.64
CA LYS A 131 18.99 -7.01 12.72
C LYS A 131 17.99 -7.89 13.45
N HIS A 132 18.26 -9.20 13.45
CA HIS A 132 17.48 -10.19 14.18
C HIS A 132 17.45 -9.84 15.68
N ASN A 133 16.40 -9.17 16.12
CA ASN A 133 16.23 -8.74 17.50
C ASN A 133 14.87 -9.25 17.97
N GLY A 134 14.88 -10.15 18.96
CA GLY A 134 13.65 -10.75 19.50
C GLY A 134 13.19 -12.04 18.82
N GLY A 135 14.08 -12.79 18.16
CA GLY A 135 13.80 -14.13 17.63
C GLY A 135 13.13 -14.18 16.25
N ALA A 136 12.55 -13.09 15.76
CA ALA A 136 11.86 -13.08 14.47
C ALA A 136 12.84 -12.94 13.28
N ASP A 137 12.78 -13.85 12.32
CA ASP A 137 13.44 -13.82 11.00
C ASP A 137 12.41 -13.95 9.86
N TRP A 138 11.76 -12.84 9.52
CA TRP A 138 10.75 -12.80 8.44
C TRP A 138 11.31 -13.08 7.04
N SER A 139 12.64 -13.15 6.87
CA SER A 139 13.22 -13.58 5.59
C SER A 139 12.94 -15.06 5.29
N GLN A 140 12.74 -15.88 6.32
CA GLN A 140 12.45 -17.32 6.20
C GLN A 140 11.11 -17.60 5.51
N LEU A 141 10.12 -16.70 5.64
CA LEU A 141 8.84 -16.81 4.92
C LEU A 141 8.98 -16.79 3.40
N MET A 142 10.07 -16.21 2.90
CA MET A 142 10.29 -15.99 1.47
C MET A 142 11.58 -16.63 0.99
N ASP A 143 12.10 -17.61 1.72
CA ASP A 143 13.25 -18.37 1.27
C ASP A 143 12.85 -19.48 0.27
N LEU A 144 13.86 -20.11 -0.34
CA LEU A 144 13.64 -21.17 -1.33
C LEU A 144 12.99 -22.42 -0.75
N LYS A 145 13.25 -22.72 0.54
CA LYS A 145 12.69 -23.88 1.22
C LYS A 145 11.19 -23.65 1.45
N ALA A 146 10.81 -22.46 1.94
CA ALA A 146 9.42 -22.04 2.12
C ALA A 146 8.66 -22.07 0.80
N LEU A 147 9.20 -21.47 -0.27
CA LEU A 147 8.54 -21.52 -1.59
C LEU A 147 8.34 -22.95 -2.09
N LYS A 148 9.37 -23.79 -1.97
CA LYS A 148 9.25 -25.18 -2.38
C LYS A 148 8.18 -25.91 -1.57
N ASP A 149 8.17 -25.72 -0.25
CA ASP A 149 7.18 -26.33 0.63
C ASP A 149 5.75 -25.89 0.26
N TYR A 150 5.56 -24.62 -0.13
CA TYR A 150 4.27 -24.09 -0.58
C TYR A 150 3.86 -24.66 -1.95
N ILE A 151 4.79 -24.69 -2.92
CA ILE A 151 4.55 -25.24 -4.26
C ILE A 151 4.24 -26.73 -4.20
N ASP A 152 4.91 -27.49 -3.33
CA ASP A 152 4.66 -28.93 -3.15
C ASP A 152 3.23 -29.24 -2.63
N GLN A 153 2.55 -28.22 -2.07
CA GLN A 153 1.14 -28.32 -1.67
C GLN A 153 0.16 -28.00 -2.80
N ILE A 154 0.64 -27.76 -4.02
CA ILE A 154 -0.17 -27.52 -5.21
C ILE A 154 0.07 -28.66 -6.18
N ASP A 155 -0.98 -29.40 -6.51
CA ASP A 155 -0.93 -30.46 -7.51
C ASP A 155 -1.68 -30.02 -8.76
N ILE A 156 -0.94 -29.91 -9.88
CA ILE A 156 -1.51 -29.57 -11.18
C ILE A 156 -1.65 -30.87 -11.97
N LYS A 157 -2.85 -31.44 -11.96
CA LYS A 157 -3.16 -32.69 -12.67
C LYS A 157 -3.35 -32.47 -14.16
N LYS A 158 -4.01 -31.36 -14.48
CA LYS A 158 -4.24 -30.90 -15.86
C LYS A 158 -4.17 -29.38 -15.89
N SER A 159 -3.53 -28.83 -16.91
CA SER A 159 -3.62 -27.40 -17.22
C SER A 159 -3.43 -27.19 -18.70
N GLU A 160 -4.44 -26.64 -19.34
CA GLU A 160 -4.44 -26.24 -20.75
C GLU A 160 -4.78 -24.75 -20.81
N MET A 161 -3.83 -23.95 -21.30
CA MET A 161 -4.00 -22.50 -21.45
C MET A 161 -4.00 -22.10 -22.92
N GLU A 162 -4.91 -21.20 -23.26
CA GLU A 162 -4.78 -20.38 -24.46
C GLU A 162 -4.47 -18.95 -24.01
N TYR A 163 -3.45 -18.35 -24.60
CA TYR A 163 -3.02 -17.00 -24.29
C TYR A 163 -2.70 -16.21 -25.55
N THR A 164 -2.74 -14.90 -25.39
CA THR A 164 -2.31 -13.93 -26.39
C THR A 164 -1.25 -13.04 -25.78
N VAL A 165 -0.28 -12.65 -26.61
CA VAL A 165 0.80 -11.74 -26.24
C VAL A 165 0.63 -10.47 -27.05
N ASP A 166 0.45 -9.35 -26.36
CA ASP A 166 0.27 -8.03 -26.97
C ASP A 166 1.40 -7.11 -26.53
N THR A 167 2.37 -6.88 -27.42
CA THR A 167 3.49 -5.99 -27.14
C THR A 167 3.04 -4.54 -27.28
N LYS A 168 2.89 -3.85 -26.16
CA LYS A 168 2.39 -2.48 -26.11
C LYS A 168 3.49 -1.45 -26.38
N SER A 169 4.70 -1.74 -25.94
CA SER A 169 5.89 -0.90 -26.16
C SER A 169 7.17 -1.75 -26.07
N ASP A 170 8.32 -1.13 -26.29
CA ASP A 170 9.63 -1.78 -26.12
C ASP A 170 9.90 -2.24 -24.67
N GLN A 171 9.13 -1.72 -23.72
CA GLN A 171 9.31 -1.96 -22.28
C GLN A 171 8.15 -2.74 -21.65
N VAL A 172 6.98 -2.83 -22.31
CA VAL A 172 5.77 -3.44 -21.73
C VAL A 172 5.04 -4.32 -22.74
N ALA A 173 4.66 -5.52 -22.31
CA ALA A 173 3.79 -6.42 -23.06
C ALA A 173 2.77 -7.10 -22.13
N LEU A 174 1.57 -7.32 -22.64
CA LEU A 174 0.48 -7.98 -21.92
C LEU A 174 0.40 -9.44 -22.36
N ILE A 175 0.36 -10.36 -21.40
CA ILE A 175 0.08 -11.77 -21.61
C ILE A 175 -1.35 -11.99 -21.10
N THR A 176 -2.31 -12.04 -22.01
CA THR A 176 -3.71 -12.30 -21.67
C THR A 176 -3.99 -13.79 -21.79
N ILE A 177 -4.36 -14.43 -20.69
CA ILE A 177 -4.89 -15.80 -20.70
C ILE A 177 -6.39 -15.71 -21.04
N THR A 178 -6.74 -16.21 -22.23
CA THR A 178 -8.10 -16.14 -22.79
C THR A 178 -8.91 -17.40 -22.52
N LYS A 179 -8.25 -18.54 -22.35
CA LYS A 179 -8.86 -19.76 -21.83
C LYS A 179 -7.89 -20.43 -20.87
N TRP A 180 -8.42 -20.97 -19.79
CA TRP A 180 -7.64 -21.79 -18.88
C TRP A 180 -8.51 -22.89 -18.33
N GLU A 181 -8.34 -24.08 -18.89
CA GLU A 181 -8.98 -25.29 -18.39
C GLU A 181 -7.97 -26.03 -17.52
N GLY A 182 -8.28 -26.19 -16.23
CA GLY A 182 -7.35 -26.76 -15.27
C GLY A 182 -8.03 -27.74 -14.32
N ASP A 183 -7.22 -28.64 -13.79
CA ASP A 183 -7.52 -29.43 -12.60
C ASP A 183 -6.38 -29.20 -11.61
N ILE A 184 -6.56 -28.18 -10.78
CA ILE A 184 -5.56 -27.69 -9.83
C ILE A 184 -6.08 -27.98 -8.42
N GLU A 185 -5.34 -28.79 -7.68
CA GLU A 185 -5.62 -29.12 -6.28
C GLU A 185 -4.66 -28.36 -5.36
N ILE A 186 -5.21 -27.56 -4.46
CA ILE A 186 -4.49 -26.91 -3.37
C ILE A 186 -4.74 -27.73 -2.11
N LYS A 187 -3.68 -28.31 -1.56
CA LYS A 187 -3.75 -29.15 -0.38
C LYS A 187 -3.92 -28.30 0.89
N PRO A 188 -4.77 -28.70 1.85
CA PRO A 188 -4.93 -28.01 3.14
C PRO A 188 -3.61 -27.80 3.91
N GLU A 189 -2.66 -28.69 3.70
CA GLU A 189 -1.30 -28.66 4.23
C GLU A 189 -0.54 -27.39 3.83
N LEU A 190 -0.99 -26.65 2.81
CA LEU A 190 -0.45 -25.32 2.48
C LEU A 190 -0.56 -24.38 3.68
N ALA A 191 -1.71 -24.39 4.38
CA ALA A 191 -1.91 -23.58 5.57
C ALA A 191 -0.98 -24.02 6.71
N ASP A 192 -0.75 -25.33 6.86
CA ASP A 192 0.19 -25.85 7.86
C ASP A 192 1.63 -25.43 7.56
N LYS A 193 2.03 -25.44 6.28
CA LYS A 193 3.36 -24.98 5.84
C LYS A 193 3.56 -23.49 6.01
N ILE A 194 2.58 -22.66 5.65
CA ILE A 194 2.66 -21.22 5.89
C ILE A 194 2.73 -20.96 7.41
N ARG A 195 1.94 -21.68 8.21
CA ARG A 195 1.97 -21.58 9.68
C ARG A 195 3.33 -21.96 10.27
N GLU A 196 3.93 -23.05 9.79
CA GLU A 196 5.27 -23.53 10.20
C GLU A 196 6.31 -22.44 9.96
N HIS A 197 6.44 -21.99 8.70
CA HIS A 197 7.40 -20.97 8.31
C HIS A 197 7.11 -19.61 8.96
N TYR A 198 5.85 -19.25 9.19
CA TYR A 198 5.48 -18.03 9.92
C TYR A 198 5.90 -18.12 11.38
N LYS A 199 5.69 -19.26 12.04
CA LYS A 199 6.11 -19.46 13.44
C LYS A 199 7.64 -19.44 13.56
N GLU A 200 8.35 -20.10 12.65
CA GLU A 200 9.81 -20.06 12.56
C GLU A 200 10.30 -18.61 12.38
N ALA A 201 9.71 -17.91 11.41
CA ALA A 201 9.99 -16.51 11.13
C ALA A 201 9.60 -15.55 12.25
N LYS A 202 8.62 -15.88 13.09
CA LYS A 202 8.23 -15.06 14.25
C LYS A 202 9.15 -15.31 15.45
N GLY A 203 9.78 -16.47 15.53
CA GLY A 203 10.65 -16.87 16.66
C GLY A 203 9.95 -16.99 18.01
N SER A 204 8.62 -16.96 18.02
CA SER A 204 7.78 -17.05 19.22
C SER A 204 6.52 -17.84 18.90
N ASP A 205 5.80 -18.26 19.94
CA ASP A 205 4.52 -18.95 19.75
C ASP A 205 3.48 -18.03 19.09
N LEU A 206 2.57 -18.65 18.33
CA LEU A 206 1.46 -17.95 17.72
C LEU A 206 0.46 -17.55 18.79
N THR A 207 -0.07 -16.34 18.66
CA THR A 207 -1.23 -15.90 19.43
C THR A 207 -2.46 -16.75 19.07
N ALA A 208 -3.50 -16.67 19.91
CA ALA A 208 -4.78 -17.34 19.63
C ALA A 208 -5.37 -16.89 18.28
N ASN A 209 -5.32 -15.60 17.98
CA ASN A 209 -5.85 -15.02 16.74
C ASN A 209 -5.04 -15.46 15.51
N GLU A 210 -3.71 -15.48 15.58
CA GLU A 210 -2.86 -15.98 14.49
C GLU A 210 -3.13 -17.47 14.22
N SER A 211 -3.22 -18.28 15.28
CA SER A 211 -3.57 -19.70 15.16
C SER A 211 -4.93 -19.89 14.50
N GLN A 212 -5.94 -19.12 14.92
CA GLN A 212 -7.28 -19.15 14.34
C GLN A 212 -7.29 -18.73 12.86
N ALA A 213 -6.45 -17.76 12.47
CA ALA A 213 -6.33 -17.35 11.07
C ALA A 213 -5.80 -18.49 10.18
N PHE A 214 -4.77 -19.21 10.63
CA PHE A 214 -4.25 -20.38 9.90
C PHE A 214 -5.24 -21.54 9.88
N ASP A 215 -5.94 -21.79 11.00
CA ASP A 215 -6.98 -22.83 11.06
C ASP A 215 -8.13 -22.51 10.10
N LYS A 216 -8.54 -21.23 10.01
CA LYS A 216 -9.53 -20.75 9.05
C LYS A 216 -9.04 -20.91 7.61
N MET A 217 -7.80 -20.55 7.31
CA MET A 217 -7.21 -20.75 5.99
C MET A 217 -7.24 -22.23 5.59
N LYS A 218 -6.83 -23.12 6.50
CA LYS A 218 -6.88 -24.56 6.30
C LYS A 218 -8.30 -25.05 6.02
N GLN A 219 -9.27 -24.61 6.82
CA GLN A 219 -10.67 -24.94 6.65
C GLN A 219 -11.21 -24.45 5.29
N ASP A 220 -10.85 -23.24 4.88
CA ASP A 220 -11.27 -22.66 3.60
C ASP A 220 -10.71 -23.47 2.42
N ILE A 221 -9.44 -23.92 2.50
CA ILE A 221 -8.84 -24.83 1.51
C ILE A 221 -9.55 -26.19 1.51
N GLN A 222 -9.80 -26.79 2.69
CA GLN A 222 -10.50 -28.09 2.81
C GLN A 222 -11.91 -28.07 2.22
N ASN A 223 -12.62 -26.95 2.35
CA ASN A 223 -13.97 -26.83 1.82
C ASN A 223 -13.99 -26.79 0.28
N LYS A 224 -12.90 -26.37 -0.37
CA LYS A 224 -12.76 -26.30 -1.83
C LYS A 224 -11.31 -26.56 -2.27
N PRO A 225 -10.82 -27.80 -2.14
CA PRO A 225 -9.41 -28.11 -2.41
C PRO A 225 -9.10 -28.09 -3.91
N VAL A 226 -10.11 -28.22 -4.78
CA VAL A 226 -9.91 -28.36 -6.22
C VAL A 226 -10.62 -27.25 -7.00
N SER A 227 -9.89 -26.61 -7.90
CA SER A 227 -10.46 -25.88 -9.04
C SER A 227 -10.36 -26.76 -10.27
N SER A 228 -11.43 -27.50 -10.55
CA SER A 228 -11.59 -28.22 -11.81
C SER A 228 -12.48 -27.40 -12.76
N GLY A 229 -12.10 -27.33 -14.02
CA GLY A 229 -12.85 -26.63 -15.05
C GLY A 229 -12.18 -25.33 -15.49
N ASN A 230 -13.00 -24.36 -15.87
CA ASN A 230 -12.51 -23.06 -16.33
C ASN A 230 -11.99 -22.23 -15.15
N ILE A 231 -10.66 -22.20 -14.98
CA ILE A 231 -9.98 -21.46 -13.92
C ILE A 231 -10.30 -19.96 -14.01
N LEU A 232 -10.58 -19.45 -15.21
CA LEU A 232 -10.85 -18.04 -15.42
C LEU A 232 -12.16 -17.56 -14.77
N GLU A 233 -13.10 -18.43 -14.42
CA GLU A 233 -14.34 -18.05 -13.72
C GLU A 233 -14.07 -17.40 -12.34
N ASN A 234 -12.86 -17.58 -11.81
CA ASN A 234 -12.44 -16.96 -10.56
C ASN A 234 -11.97 -15.50 -10.74
N PHE A 235 -11.69 -15.04 -11.98
CA PHE A 235 -11.18 -13.69 -12.24
C PHE A 235 -12.27 -12.73 -12.73
N PRO A 236 -12.12 -11.41 -12.46
CA PRO A 236 -12.95 -10.39 -13.07
C PRO A 236 -13.00 -10.56 -14.60
N ASN A 237 -14.20 -10.46 -15.17
CA ASN A 237 -14.46 -10.61 -16.61
C ASN A 237 -14.02 -11.95 -17.23
N ASN A 238 -13.82 -13.00 -16.41
CA ASN A 238 -13.33 -14.30 -16.86
C ASN A 238 -12.01 -14.21 -17.65
N LYS A 239 -11.13 -13.28 -17.26
CA LYS A 239 -9.86 -13.02 -17.93
C LYS A 239 -8.77 -12.73 -16.90
N LEU A 240 -7.57 -13.24 -17.17
CA LEU A 240 -6.36 -12.93 -16.42
C LEU A 240 -5.35 -12.27 -17.35
N THR A 241 -4.96 -11.04 -17.04
CA THR A 241 -3.93 -10.31 -17.79
C THR A 241 -2.69 -10.19 -16.92
N LEU A 242 -1.59 -10.79 -17.37
CA LEU A 242 -0.28 -10.67 -16.76
C LEU A 242 0.51 -9.58 -17.50
N VAL A 243 1.21 -8.73 -16.75
CA VAL A 243 2.06 -7.69 -17.35
C VAL A 243 3.50 -8.11 -17.30
N SER A 244 4.14 -8.09 -18.46
CA SER A 244 5.57 -8.31 -18.60
C SER A 244 6.31 -7.01 -18.91
N VAL A 245 7.47 -6.85 -18.30
CA VAL A 245 8.32 -5.67 -18.37
C VAL A 245 9.71 -6.05 -18.84
N LYS A 246 10.39 -5.12 -19.50
CA LYS A 246 11.77 -5.31 -19.94
C LYS A 246 12.75 -4.66 -18.96
N GLU A 247 13.71 -5.44 -18.46
CA GLU A 247 14.78 -4.99 -17.58
C GLU A 247 16.09 -5.63 -18.07
N ASP A 248 17.16 -4.83 -18.20
CA ASP A 248 18.47 -5.30 -18.69
C ASP A 248 18.42 -6.12 -20.01
N GLY A 249 17.50 -5.75 -20.91
CA GLY A 249 17.32 -6.41 -22.21
C GLY A 249 16.57 -7.75 -22.16
N LYS A 250 16.05 -8.16 -21.00
CA LYS A 250 15.27 -9.38 -20.80
C LYS A 250 13.86 -9.06 -20.31
N TRP A 251 12.94 -9.99 -20.53
CA TRP A 251 11.53 -9.86 -20.16
C TRP A 251 11.24 -10.62 -18.87
N TYR A 252 10.51 -9.96 -17.99
CA TYR A 252 10.12 -10.44 -16.67
C TYR A 252 8.64 -10.17 -16.43
N LEU A 253 8.02 -10.94 -15.53
CA LEU A 253 6.70 -10.64 -15.00
C LEU A 253 6.83 -9.49 -13.99
N SER A 254 5.94 -8.49 -14.11
CA SER A 254 5.75 -7.45 -13.11
C SER A 254 4.51 -7.78 -12.30
N GLY A 255 4.70 -8.09 -11.02
CA GLY A 255 3.60 -8.31 -10.08
C GLY A 255 2.80 -7.04 -9.86
N TYR A 256 3.48 -5.91 -9.66
CA TYR A 256 2.83 -4.62 -9.41
C TYR A 256 2.00 -4.14 -10.61
N MET A 257 2.53 -4.21 -11.83
CA MET A 257 1.76 -3.82 -13.01
C MET A 257 0.67 -4.84 -13.34
N THR A 258 0.83 -6.13 -13.02
CA THR A 258 -0.22 -7.13 -13.18
C THR A 258 -1.43 -6.82 -12.30
N VAL A 259 -1.19 -6.45 -11.04
CA VAL A 259 -2.26 -6.00 -10.13
C VAL A 259 -2.88 -4.70 -10.66
N ALA A 260 -2.07 -3.72 -11.06
CA ALA A 260 -2.59 -2.46 -11.61
C ALA A 260 -3.44 -2.67 -12.88
N GLU A 261 -2.99 -3.50 -13.82
CA GLU A 261 -3.74 -3.85 -15.04
C GLU A 261 -5.09 -4.50 -14.70
N GLN A 262 -5.10 -5.43 -13.75
CA GLN A 262 -6.31 -6.16 -13.38
C GLN A 262 -7.36 -5.30 -12.67
N PHE A 263 -6.94 -4.30 -11.88
CA PHE A 263 -7.84 -3.50 -11.04
C PHE A 263 -8.05 -2.05 -11.50
N LEU A 264 -7.09 -1.45 -12.20
CA LEU A 264 -7.14 -0.06 -12.66
C LEU A 264 -7.32 0.05 -14.19
N GLY A 265 -7.00 -1.01 -14.94
CA GLY A 265 -7.11 -1.01 -16.41
C GLY A 265 -8.54 -1.18 -16.94
N THR A 266 -9.54 -1.38 -16.08
CA THR A 266 -10.87 -1.85 -16.51
C THR A 266 -11.96 -0.80 -16.57
N ASP A 267 -11.87 0.37 -15.92
CA ASP A 267 -12.97 1.33 -15.92
C ASP A 267 -12.50 2.80 -15.86
N SER A 268 -12.89 3.56 -16.90
CA SER A 268 -12.85 5.03 -17.11
C SER A 268 -11.69 5.69 -17.87
N ALA A 269 -10.47 5.13 -17.90
CA ALA A 269 -9.40 5.64 -18.77
C ALA A 269 -8.41 4.56 -19.22
N GLN A 270 -7.93 4.68 -20.45
CA GLN A 270 -7.00 3.72 -21.04
C GLN A 270 -5.59 3.89 -20.44
N PRO A 271 -4.90 2.78 -20.09
CA PRO A 271 -3.51 2.85 -19.64
C PRO A 271 -2.57 3.44 -20.71
N ASN A 272 -1.62 4.25 -20.27
CA ASN A 272 -0.60 4.87 -21.12
C ASN A 272 0.65 3.98 -21.25
N TYR A 273 0.55 2.89 -22.00
CA TYR A 273 1.68 1.97 -22.22
C TYR A 273 2.86 2.60 -22.99
N SER A 274 2.65 3.78 -23.60
CA SER A 274 3.70 4.57 -24.25
C SER A 274 4.45 5.51 -23.32
N ALA A 275 4.13 5.55 -22.02
CA ALA A 275 4.81 6.40 -21.07
C ALA A 275 6.31 6.07 -20.97
N ASN A 276 7.16 7.09 -20.94
CA ASN A 276 8.59 6.93 -20.74
C ASN A 276 8.91 6.91 -19.24
N PHE A 277 8.97 5.73 -18.64
CA PHE A 277 9.36 5.57 -17.24
C PHE A 277 10.83 5.14 -17.06
N THR A 278 11.54 4.78 -18.13
CA THR A 278 12.92 4.28 -18.03
C THR A 278 13.97 5.36 -18.20
N ASP A 279 13.72 6.36 -19.04
CA ASP A 279 14.67 7.43 -19.34
C ASP A 279 14.14 8.75 -18.76
N VAL A 280 14.11 8.82 -17.42
CA VAL A 280 13.73 10.02 -16.68
C VAL A 280 14.85 10.41 -15.74
N LYS A 281 15.01 11.71 -15.54
CA LYS A 281 16.02 12.25 -14.62
C LYS A 281 15.48 12.30 -13.20
N GLY A 282 16.13 11.57 -12.30
CA GLY A 282 15.90 11.62 -10.86
C GLY A 282 16.39 12.92 -10.21
N ALA A 283 16.22 12.98 -8.89
CA ALA A 283 16.69 14.09 -8.09
C ALA A 283 18.21 14.04 -7.85
N SER A 284 18.82 15.18 -7.52
CA SER A 284 20.25 15.25 -7.19
C SER A 284 20.56 14.84 -5.74
N SER A 285 19.56 14.79 -4.86
CA SER A 285 19.69 14.33 -3.48
C SER A 285 18.43 13.59 -2.99
N PRO A 286 18.53 12.81 -1.88
CA PRO A 286 17.38 12.20 -1.21
C PRO A 286 16.27 13.21 -0.89
N GLU A 287 16.65 14.36 -0.34
CA GLU A 287 15.74 15.42 0.09
C GLU A 287 15.04 16.04 -1.12
N GLU A 288 15.75 16.25 -2.22
CA GLU A 288 15.15 16.75 -3.47
C GLU A 288 14.17 15.72 -4.06
N ALA A 289 14.41 14.41 -3.92
CA ALA A 289 13.46 13.40 -4.38
C ALA A 289 12.12 13.51 -3.65
N VAL A 290 12.14 13.67 -2.33
CA VAL A 290 10.94 13.81 -1.51
C VAL A 290 10.27 15.16 -1.71
N SER A 291 11.01 16.26 -1.58
CA SER A 291 10.47 17.62 -1.73
C SER A 291 9.94 17.86 -3.14
N GLY A 292 10.67 17.44 -4.18
CA GLY A 292 10.27 17.61 -5.57
C GLY A 292 8.99 16.86 -5.92
N MET A 293 8.84 15.62 -5.45
CA MET A 293 7.60 14.85 -5.65
C MET A 293 6.40 15.53 -4.97
N VAL A 294 6.56 15.97 -3.72
CA VAL A 294 5.48 16.63 -2.96
C VAL A 294 5.14 18.00 -3.55
N ASP A 295 6.15 18.76 -3.96
CA ASP A 295 5.96 20.06 -4.61
C ASP A 295 5.22 19.90 -5.95
N ALA A 296 5.56 18.90 -6.76
CA ALA A 296 4.86 18.60 -8.01
C ALA A 296 3.38 18.28 -7.75
N LEU A 297 3.07 17.38 -6.80
CA LEU A 297 1.70 17.04 -6.41
C LEU A 297 0.93 18.26 -5.90
N ARG A 298 1.52 19.08 -5.03
CA ARG A 298 0.90 20.32 -4.50
C ARG A 298 0.63 21.34 -5.62
N ASN A 299 1.48 21.38 -6.64
CA ASN A 299 1.31 22.26 -7.79
C ASN A 299 0.30 21.70 -8.83
N GLY A 300 -0.45 20.64 -8.47
CA GLY A 300 -1.53 20.08 -9.29
C GLY A 300 -1.08 19.04 -10.31
N ALA A 301 0.18 18.60 -10.28
CA ALA A 301 0.63 17.53 -11.14
C ALA A 301 -0.02 16.20 -10.73
N SER A 302 -0.46 15.40 -11.71
CA SER A 302 -1.03 14.08 -11.43
C SER A 302 0.08 13.06 -11.15
N ILE A 303 -0.24 11.99 -10.41
CA ILE A 303 0.69 10.90 -10.12
C ILE A 303 1.25 10.26 -11.41
N GLY A 304 0.47 10.26 -12.51
CA GLY A 304 0.89 9.76 -13.82
C GLY A 304 1.63 10.76 -14.70
N SER A 305 1.88 11.98 -14.23
CA SER A 305 2.71 12.97 -14.94
C SER A 305 4.19 12.75 -14.66
N GLU A 306 5.04 13.04 -15.64
CA GLU A 306 6.50 12.91 -15.51
C GLU A 306 7.04 13.78 -14.37
N ASP A 307 6.42 14.94 -14.13
CA ASP A 307 6.74 15.85 -13.03
C ASP A 307 6.70 15.16 -11.67
N VAL A 308 5.86 14.13 -11.51
CA VAL A 308 5.74 13.34 -10.27
C VAL A 308 6.46 12.00 -10.39
N TYR A 309 6.13 11.17 -11.39
CA TYR A 309 6.63 9.79 -11.41
C TYR A 309 8.15 9.71 -11.58
N ARG A 310 8.82 10.73 -12.15
CA ARG A 310 10.29 10.74 -12.23
C ARG A 310 10.98 10.63 -10.88
N TYR A 311 10.28 11.00 -9.81
CA TYR A 311 10.76 10.88 -8.44
C TYR A 311 10.48 9.51 -7.82
N LEU A 312 9.78 8.59 -8.49
CA LEU A 312 9.48 7.27 -7.94
C LEU A 312 10.55 6.24 -8.33
N ASP A 313 10.80 5.27 -7.45
CA ASP A 313 11.60 4.06 -7.75
C ASP A 313 10.97 3.29 -8.92
N LEU A 314 11.75 2.57 -9.71
CA LEU A 314 11.34 2.01 -11.01
C LEU A 314 10.06 1.14 -10.93
N PRO A 315 9.87 0.26 -9.92
CA PRO A 315 8.65 -0.53 -9.77
C PRO A 315 7.37 0.30 -9.57
N GLU A 316 7.44 1.37 -8.77
CA GLU A 316 6.32 2.27 -8.53
C GLU A 316 6.13 3.25 -9.69
N ARG A 317 7.24 3.71 -10.28
CA ARG A 317 7.28 4.64 -11.43
C ARG A 317 6.56 4.08 -12.64
N ARG A 318 6.80 2.81 -13.01
CA ARG A 318 6.13 2.17 -14.16
C ARG A 318 4.61 2.09 -13.94
N VAL A 319 4.17 1.82 -12.71
CA VAL A 319 2.74 1.75 -12.38
C VAL A 319 2.12 3.14 -12.47
N ALA A 320 2.76 4.15 -11.88
CA ALA A 320 2.32 5.53 -11.92
C ALA A 320 2.26 6.07 -13.36
N ALA A 321 3.32 5.86 -14.15
CA ALA A 321 3.40 6.36 -15.52
C ALA A 321 2.35 5.72 -16.46
N VAL A 322 2.09 4.42 -16.31
CA VAL A 322 1.16 3.69 -17.20
C VAL A 322 -0.29 3.81 -16.73
N TYR A 323 -0.56 3.72 -15.42
CA TYR A 323 -1.93 3.65 -14.88
C TYR A 323 -2.36 4.91 -14.11
N GLY A 324 -1.42 5.79 -13.73
CA GLY A 324 -1.68 6.97 -12.89
C GLY A 324 -2.32 8.15 -13.61
N GLY A 325 -2.46 8.11 -14.93
CA GLY A 325 -3.16 9.12 -15.72
C GLY A 325 -4.67 8.90 -15.83
N GLY A 326 -5.18 7.78 -15.29
CA GLY A 326 -6.52 7.28 -15.62
C GLY A 326 -7.70 7.78 -14.79
N SER A 327 -7.48 8.49 -13.69
CA SER A 327 -8.57 9.01 -12.87
C SER A 327 -8.88 10.47 -13.22
N SER A 328 -9.70 10.67 -14.25
CA SER A 328 -10.57 11.83 -14.34
C SER A 328 -11.87 11.62 -13.52
N SER A 329 -11.84 10.76 -12.50
CA SER A 329 -12.82 10.81 -11.42
C SER A 329 -12.44 11.97 -10.52
N SER A 330 -13.21 13.04 -10.67
CA SER A 330 -13.27 14.25 -9.86
C SER A 330 -13.67 14.00 -8.39
N GLU A 331 -13.30 12.86 -7.80
CA GLU A 331 -13.55 12.56 -6.37
C GLU A 331 -12.25 12.54 -5.55
N TYR A 332 -11.09 12.37 -6.19
CA TYR A 332 -9.76 12.55 -5.58
C TYR A 332 -8.82 13.20 -6.59
N SER A 333 -9.23 14.32 -7.18
CA SER A 333 -8.29 15.12 -7.94
C SER A 333 -7.35 15.81 -6.95
N ALA A 334 -6.04 15.81 -7.21
CA ALA A 334 -5.10 16.70 -6.52
C ALA A 334 -5.50 18.19 -6.68
N SER A 335 -6.45 18.51 -7.57
CA SER A 335 -7.10 19.81 -7.63
C SER A 335 -7.96 20.16 -6.42
N ASP A 336 -8.41 19.18 -5.61
CA ASP A 336 -9.02 19.45 -4.29
C ASP A 336 -7.96 19.64 -3.20
N MET A 337 -6.72 19.23 -3.46
CA MET A 337 -5.53 19.74 -2.76
C MET A 337 -5.07 21.03 -3.45
N ASP A 338 -5.99 21.97 -3.68
CA ASP A 338 -5.61 23.33 -4.03
C ASP A 338 -4.69 23.84 -2.92
N GLY A 339 -3.38 23.76 -3.15
CA GLY A 339 -2.35 24.21 -2.22
C GLY A 339 -2.34 25.73 -2.07
N SER A 340 -3.35 26.43 -2.60
CA SER A 340 -3.58 27.84 -2.34
C SER A 340 -3.64 28.07 -0.82
N GLY A 341 -2.59 28.70 -0.30
CA GLY A 341 -2.45 29.01 1.12
C GLY A 341 -1.54 28.06 1.93
N VAL A 342 -1.13 26.89 1.40
CA VAL A 342 -0.18 26.00 2.10
C VAL A 342 1.25 26.31 1.68
N GLN A 343 2.02 26.91 2.59
CA GLN A 343 3.45 27.16 2.41
C GLN A 343 4.28 26.10 3.12
N VAL A 344 5.12 25.39 2.35
CA VAL A 344 6.08 24.43 2.91
C VAL A 344 7.49 25.01 2.78
N THR A 345 8.17 25.18 3.91
CA THR A 345 9.61 25.47 3.96
C THR A 345 10.32 24.19 4.33
N TRP A 346 10.94 23.54 3.34
CA TRP A 346 11.64 22.28 3.55
C TRP A 346 12.88 22.46 4.40
N GLY A 347 12.96 21.67 5.48
CA GLY A 347 14.14 21.50 6.32
C GLY A 347 14.50 20.03 6.43
N LEU A 348 14.31 19.28 5.33
CA LEU A 348 14.50 17.84 5.27
C LEU A 348 15.96 17.46 5.59
N SER A 349 16.13 16.28 6.18
CA SER A 349 17.44 15.69 6.46
C SER A 349 17.39 14.21 6.14
N SER A 350 18.48 13.66 5.60
CA SER A 350 18.57 12.23 5.33
C SER A 350 19.60 11.48 6.18
N THR A 351 19.28 10.22 6.47
CA THR A 351 20.19 9.26 7.10
C THR A 351 20.49 8.14 6.11
N LYS A 352 21.77 7.90 5.81
CA LYS A 352 22.19 6.80 4.92
C LYS A 352 21.94 5.45 5.58
N VAL A 353 21.40 4.52 4.80
CA VAL A 353 21.11 3.13 5.19
C VAL A 353 21.50 2.17 4.08
N SER A 354 21.35 0.85 4.27
CA SER A 354 21.67 -0.10 3.22
C SER A 354 20.69 0.04 2.06
N GLY A 355 21.22 0.27 0.87
CA GLY A 355 20.43 0.41 -0.35
C GLY A 355 19.74 1.76 -0.53
N GLY A 356 20.06 2.79 0.26
CA GLY A 356 19.49 4.12 0.06
C GLY A 356 19.69 5.10 1.23
N ALA A 357 18.73 6.01 1.37
CA ALA A 357 18.68 6.98 2.45
C ALA A 357 17.25 7.19 2.95
N ILE A 358 17.09 7.41 4.25
CA ILE A 358 15.79 7.72 4.88
C ILE A 358 15.72 9.22 5.07
N VAL A 359 14.73 9.86 4.47
CA VAL A 359 14.49 11.30 4.56
C VAL A 359 13.48 11.57 5.67
N ASN A 360 13.90 12.32 6.68
CA ASN A 360 13.07 12.78 7.79
C ASN A 360 12.65 14.24 7.57
N LEU A 361 11.62 14.67 8.31
CA LEU A 361 11.09 16.03 8.21
C LEU A 361 12.03 17.11 8.76
N GLY A 362 13.04 16.74 9.57
CA GLY A 362 14.10 17.65 10.03
C GLY A 362 13.55 18.93 10.66
N THR A 363 13.84 20.08 10.07
CA THR A 363 13.36 21.40 10.48
C THR A 363 12.27 21.97 9.56
N THR A 364 11.52 21.10 8.87
CA THR A 364 10.47 21.52 7.94
C THR A 364 9.40 22.32 8.66
N SER A 365 8.88 23.36 8.00
CA SER A 365 7.73 24.12 8.47
C SER A 365 6.62 24.11 7.43
N ILE A 366 5.39 23.90 7.86
CA ILE A 366 4.18 23.93 7.04
C ILE A 366 3.27 25.00 7.62
N THR A 367 2.85 25.97 6.82
CA THR A 367 1.97 27.05 7.24
C THR A 367 0.74 27.07 6.34
N THR A 368 -0.45 27.17 6.95
CA THR A 368 -1.73 27.32 6.26
C THR A 368 -2.56 28.35 7.00
N ASP A 369 -2.73 29.54 6.43
CA ASP A 369 -3.43 30.68 7.06
C ASP A 369 -2.94 30.97 8.49
N GLU A 370 -3.77 30.69 9.51
CA GLU A 370 -3.46 30.88 10.93
C GLU A 370 -2.85 29.64 11.61
N TYR A 371 -2.71 28.53 10.88
CA TYR A 371 -2.13 27.28 11.34
C TYR A 371 -0.68 27.16 10.93
N LYS A 372 0.17 26.67 11.85
CA LYS A 372 1.59 26.43 11.58
C LYS A 372 2.03 25.14 12.24
N VAL A 373 2.71 24.27 11.49
CA VAL A 373 3.39 23.08 11.99
C VAL A 373 4.88 23.27 11.79
N GLU A 374 5.66 23.08 12.85
CA GLU A 374 7.11 23.19 12.82
C GLU A 374 7.73 21.89 13.34
N PHE A 375 8.49 21.23 12.48
CA PHE A 375 9.30 20.09 12.87
C PHE A 375 10.64 20.59 13.41
N ASN A 376 11.16 19.89 14.42
CA ASN A 376 12.52 20.08 14.93
C ASN A 376 13.08 18.70 15.32
N GLY A 377 13.60 18.01 14.32
CA GLY A 377 14.10 16.65 14.45
C GLY A 377 12.98 15.70 14.86
N GLY A 378 13.05 15.17 16.08
CA GLY A 378 12.08 14.22 16.62
C GLY A 378 10.85 14.83 17.32
N SER A 379 10.71 16.15 17.24
CA SER A 379 9.60 16.89 17.84
C SER A 379 8.85 17.71 16.81
N LEU A 380 7.58 17.99 17.07
CA LEU A 380 6.80 18.93 16.28
C LEU A 380 6.05 19.91 17.19
N THR A 381 5.87 21.13 16.71
CA THR A 381 5.06 22.17 17.35
C THR A 381 3.94 22.56 16.41
N VAL A 382 2.70 22.45 16.88
CA VAL A 382 1.50 22.93 16.17
C VAL A 382 1.07 24.24 16.81
N SER A 383 0.92 25.28 16.00
CA SER A 383 0.31 26.55 16.35
C SER A 383 -1.05 26.68 15.66
N TYR A 384 -2.08 27.05 16.41
CA TYR A 384 -3.44 27.18 15.89
C TYR A 384 -4.19 28.36 16.56
N PRO A 385 -5.16 28.97 15.86
CA PRO A 385 -5.99 29.99 16.46
C PRO A 385 -6.97 29.37 17.47
N ASP A 386 -7.06 29.99 18.64
CA ASP A 386 -8.05 29.69 19.67
C ASP A 386 -8.90 30.93 19.90
N THR A 387 -10.17 30.83 19.53
CA THR A 387 -11.14 31.93 19.68
C THR A 387 -12.00 31.67 20.91
N ASP A 388 -11.85 32.54 21.91
CA ASP A 388 -12.72 32.51 23.07
C ASP A 388 -14.14 32.95 22.66
N THR A 389 -15.08 32.00 22.67
CA THR A 389 -16.47 32.21 22.27
C THR A 389 -17.23 33.20 23.16
N ARG A 390 -16.70 33.55 24.34
CA ARG A 390 -17.31 34.53 25.26
C ARG A 390 -16.81 35.94 25.02
N THR A 391 -15.55 36.09 24.62
CA THR A 391 -14.90 37.40 24.43
C THR A 391 -14.67 37.76 22.97
N PHE A 392 -14.91 36.82 22.04
CA PHE A 392 -14.60 36.91 20.60
C PHE A 392 -13.15 37.30 20.33
N ARG A 393 -12.24 37.00 21.27
CA ARG A 393 -10.81 37.26 21.13
C ARG A 393 -10.11 36.02 20.63
N THR A 394 -9.37 36.16 19.54
CA THR A 394 -8.51 35.10 18.99
C THR A 394 -7.10 35.25 19.55
N THR A 395 -6.54 34.14 20.03
CA THR A 395 -5.15 34.04 20.46
C THR A 395 -4.51 32.82 19.82
N THR A 396 -3.20 32.84 19.57
CA THR A 396 -2.51 31.65 19.08
C THR A 396 -2.15 30.74 20.24
N LYS A 397 -2.60 29.48 20.19
CA LYS A 397 -2.15 28.42 21.08
C LYS A 397 -1.09 27.59 20.38
N THR A 398 -0.16 27.06 21.17
CA THR A 398 0.93 26.19 20.70
C THR A 398 0.97 24.90 21.50
N MET A 399 1.13 23.78 20.82
CA MET A 399 1.29 22.46 21.41
C MET A 399 2.54 21.81 20.83
N THR A 400 3.46 21.38 21.69
CA THR A 400 4.69 20.69 21.28
C THR A 400 4.62 19.22 21.70
N THR A 401 4.92 18.34 20.76
CA THR A 401 4.95 16.88 20.97
C THR A 401 6.30 16.32 20.53
N ASN A 402 6.98 15.61 21.43
CA ASN A 402 8.12 14.78 21.06
C ASN A 402 7.60 13.42 20.57
N TYR A 403 7.34 13.30 19.27
CA TYR A 403 6.72 12.10 18.71
C TYR A 403 7.69 10.91 18.64
N THR A 404 9.00 11.17 18.70
CA THR A 404 10.04 10.13 18.71
C THR A 404 10.42 9.63 20.10
N GLU A 405 9.84 10.19 21.17
CA GLU A 405 10.14 9.79 22.54
C GLU A 405 9.83 8.30 22.74
N GLY A 406 10.81 7.55 23.25
CA GLY A 406 10.68 6.10 23.49
C GLY A 406 11.02 5.22 22.29
N LEU A 407 11.29 5.79 21.11
CA LEU A 407 11.80 5.03 19.96
C LEU A 407 13.28 4.69 20.15
N VAL A 408 13.67 3.47 19.75
CA VAL A 408 15.05 2.97 19.82
C VAL A 408 15.85 3.39 18.58
N ASN A 409 15.18 3.56 17.46
CA ASN A 409 15.75 3.88 16.15
C ASN A 409 14.90 4.93 15.41
N PRO A 410 14.72 6.14 15.99
CA PRO A 410 13.84 7.17 15.45
C PRO A 410 14.26 7.67 14.06
N GLU A 411 15.53 7.50 13.67
CA GLU A 411 16.03 7.83 12.33
C GLU A 411 15.31 7.04 11.23
N ARG A 412 14.71 5.88 11.58
CA ARG A 412 13.91 5.08 10.64
C ARG A 412 12.55 5.67 10.32
N LEU A 413 12.08 6.66 11.08
CA LEU A 413 10.79 7.30 10.84
C LEU A 413 10.91 8.35 9.72
N GLY A 414 10.80 7.91 8.47
CA GLY A 414 10.92 8.77 7.29
C GLY A 414 10.62 8.07 5.97
N VAL A 415 10.76 8.80 4.87
CA VAL A 415 10.53 8.30 3.52
C VAL A 415 11.83 7.69 2.99
N PHE A 416 11.76 6.46 2.49
CA PHE A 416 12.92 5.81 1.90
C PHE A 416 13.17 6.31 0.48
N THR A 417 14.42 6.61 0.19
CA THR A 417 14.91 6.99 -1.13
C THR A 417 16.04 6.06 -1.58
N VAL A 418 16.07 5.76 -2.87
CA VAL A 418 17.08 4.92 -3.52
C VAL A 418 17.79 5.76 -4.60
N GLU A 419 19.06 5.45 -4.82
CA GLU A 419 19.87 6.07 -5.87
C GLU A 419 20.11 5.04 -6.98
N ASP A 420 19.79 5.41 -8.22
CA ASP A 420 20.15 4.67 -9.42
C ASP A 420 20.99 5.54 -10.38
N ALA A 421 21.23 5.07 -11.60
CA ALA A 421 22.06 5.80 -12.57
C ALA A 421 21.46 7.14 -13.02
N SER A 422 20.16 7.35 -12.82
CA SER A 422 19.39 8.52 -13.21
C SER A 422 19.19 9.55 -12.09
N GLY A 423 19.42 9.15 -10.83
CA GLY A 423 19.42 10.03 -9.65
C GLY A 423 18.75 9.38 -8.44
N TRP A 424 18.26 10.24 -7.54
CA TRP A 424 17.54 9.84 -6.33
C TRP A 424 16.03 9.77 -6.55
N HIS A 425 15.42 8.73 -5.98
CA HIS A 425 14.00 8.42 -6.11
C HIS A 425 13.38 7.95 -4.80
N VAL A 426 12.13 8.29 -4.55
CA VAL A 426 11.25 7.81 -3.48
C VAL A 426 10.78 6.38 -3.79
N SER A 427 10.92 5.48 -2.82
CA SER A 427 10.30 4.15 -2.87
C SER A 427 9.32 3.98 -1.73
N PHE A 428 8.05 3.78 -2.06
CA PHE A 428 7.01 3.51 -1.06
C PHE A 428 7.13 2.09 -0.51
N VAL A 429 7.49 1.12 -1.36
CA VAL A 429 7.69 -0.26 -0.94
C VAL A 429 8.83 -0.36 0.08
N ARG A 430 9.96 0.28 -0.20
CA ARG A 430 11.09 0.33 0.74
C ARG A 430 10.78 1.17 1.98
N THR A 431 9.94 2.19 1.85
CA THR A 431 9.45 2.96 3.02
C THR A 431 8.69 2.05 3.99
N ILE A 432 7.76 1.23 3.49
CA ILE A 432 7.04 0.24 4.31
C ILE A 432 8.02 -0.75 4.94
N GLY A 433 8.94 -1.32 4.15
CA GLY A 433 9.96 -2.22 4.65
C GLY A 433 10.83 -1.61 5.75
N ASN A 434 11.17 -0.33 5.62
CA ASN A 434 11.93 0.40 6.63
C ASN A 434 11.11 0.70 7.90
N LEU A 435 9.81 0.98 7.79
CA LEU A 435 8.94 1.14 8.95
C LEU A 435 8.76 -0.17 9.73
N ASN A 436 8.86 -1.32 9.06
CA ASN A 436 8.92 -2.63 9.73
C ASN A 436 10.20 -2.86 10.55
N LEU A 437 11.19 -1.97 10.43
CA LEU A 437 12.39 -1.98 11.27
C LEU A 437 12.25 -1.04 12.47
N LEU A 438 11.21 -0.23 12.55
CA LEU A 438 10.99 0.73 13.63
C LEU A 438 10.70 -0.02 14.94
N ALA A 439 11.30 0.45 16.03
CA ALA A 439 11.17 -0.16 17.34
C ALA A 439 11.07 0.91 18.43
N ALA A 440 10.32 0.58 19.47
CA ALA A 440 10.31 1.30 20.74
C ALA A 440 10.89 0.45 21.86
N SER A 441 11.28 1.11 22.96
CA SER A 441 11.66 0.40 24.18
C SER A 441 10.43 -0.27 24.81
N ASP A 442 10.62 -1.41 25.46
CA ASP A 442 9.52 -2.14 26.10
C ASP A 442 8.82 -1.28 27.17
N ASP A 443 9.58 -0.46 27.88
CA ASP A 443 9.03 0.50 28.85
C ASP A 443 8.12 1.55 28.18
N ALA A 444 8.52 2.09 27.02
CA ALA A 444 7.70 3.04 26.28
C ALA A 444 6.43 2.38 25.75
N VAL A 445 6.54 1.14 25.24
CA VAL A 445 5.37 0.35 24.80
C VAL A 445 4.41 0.10 25.95
N ASN A 446 4.91 -0.33 27.12
CA ASN A 446 4.08 -0.55 28.30
C ASN A 446 3.33 0.72 28.72
N GLN A 447 4.03 1.86 28.76
CA GLN A 447 3.42 3.15 29.06
C GLN A 447 2.38 3.55 28.01
N ALA A 448 2.64 3.33 26.73
CA ALA A 448 1.70 3.64 25.66
C ALA A 448 0.43 2.80 25.76
N VAL A 449 0.55 1.49 26.01
CA VAL A 449 -0.60 0.60 26.21
C VAL A 449 -1.41 1.03 27.43
N ASP A 450 -0.75 1.32 28.55
CA ASP A 450 -1.41 1.76 29.79
C ASP A 450 -2.14 3.09 29.60
N GLY A 451 -1.46 4.05 28.96
CA GLY A 451 -1.96 5.38 28.67
C GLY A 451 -3.15 5.38 27.72
N LEU A 452 -3.00 4.75 26.54
CA LEU A 452 -4.07 4.66 25.54
C LEU A 452 -5.30 3.94 26.13
N TRP A 453 -5.11 2.84 26.85
CA TRP A 453 -6.21 2.12 27.49
C TRP A 453 -6.96 2.97 28.52
N SER A 454 -6.24 3.81 29.27
CA SER A 454 -6.85 4.74 30.22
C SER A 454 -7.60 5.89 29.55
N ALA A 455 -7.13 6.36 28.39
CA ALA A 455 -7.69 7.50 27.67
C ALA A 455 -8.94 7.15 26.85
N THR A 456 -8.98 5.98 26.21
CA THR A 456 -10.10 5.59 25.32
C THR A 456 -11.20 4.83 26.03
N GLY A 457 -10.94 4.30 27.24
CA GLY A 457 -11.84 3.37 27.92
C GLY A 457 -11.92 2.02 27.21
N ALA A 458 -12.20 0.96 27.97
CA ALA A 458 -12.28 -0.42 27.49
C ALA A 458 -13.53 -0.74 26.63
N TYR A 459 -14.11 0.24 25.93
CA TYR A 459 -15.40 0.06 25.27
C TYR A 459 -15.22 -0.47 23.84
N GLY A 460 -15.51 -1.77 23.68
CA GLY A 460 -15.75 -2.39 22.37
C GLY A 460 -14.54 -3.00 21.67
N ALA A 461 -13.39 -3.11 22.33
CA ALA A 461 -12.27 -3.87 21.78
C ALA A 461 -12.48 -5.37 22.06
N ASP A 462 -12.51 -6.18 20.99
CA ASP A 462 -12.51 -7.65 21.05
C ASP A 462 -11.17 -8.23 21.55
N VAL A 463 -10.23 -7.37 21.96
CA VAL A 463 -8.86 -7.73 22.36
C VAL A 463 -8.57 -7.11 23.73
N SER A 464 -8.05 -7.91 24.66
CA SER A 464 -7.70 -7.46 26.01
C SER A 464 -6.44 -6.58 26.01
N LYS A 465 -6.29 -5.78 27.07
CA LYS A 465 -5.10 -4.95 27.29
C LYS A 465 -3.81 -5.76 27.27
N ASP A 466 -3.83 -6.95 27.87
CA ASP A 466 -2.64 -7.81 27.94
C ASP A 466 -2.31 -8.45 26.58
N GLU A 467 -3.32 -8.78 25.77
CA GLU A 467 -3.10 -9.24 24.38
C GLU A 467 -2.54 -8.13 23.48
N ILE A 468 -3.02 -6.89 23.63
CA ILE A 468 -2.45 -5.72 22.92
C ILE A 468 -1.01 -5.48 23.37
N ARG A 469 -0.73 -5.60 24.68
CA ARG A 469 0.61 -5.45 25.23
C ARG A 469 1.56 -6.51 24.67
N ASP A 470 1.14 -7.78 24.70
CA ASP A 470 1.95 -8.88 24.18
C ASP A 470 2.21 -8.71 22.68
N LEU A 471 1.19 -8.34 21.90
CA LEU A 471 1.34 -8.03 20.48
C LEU A 471 2.35 -6.89 20.25
N ALA A 472 2.23 -5.78 20.99
CA ALA A 472 3.07 -4.61 20.82
C ALA A 472 4.53 -4.83 21.25
N LEU A 473 4.76 -5.68 22.26
CA LEU A 473 6.11 -6.05 22.72
C LEU A 473 6.78 -7.04 21.77
N ASN A 474 6.02 -8.00 21.25
CA ASN A 474 6.52 -9.02 20.32
C ASN A 474 6.61 -8.53 18.86
N ASN A 475 5.82 -7.51 18.49
CA ASN A 475 5.86 -6.85 17.19
C ASN A 475 6.35 -5.41 17.35
N LYS A 476 7.67 -5.22 17.27
CA LYS A 476 8.33 -3.92 17.51
C LYS A 476 7.80 -2.76 16.66
N PRO A 477 7.47 -2.92 15.36
CA PRO A 477 6.80 -1.89 14.57
C PRO A 477 5.45 -1.47 15.14
N VAL A 478 4.61 -2.42 15.55
CA VAL A 478 3.33 -2.14 16.18
C VAL A 478 3.53 -1.38 17.50
N GLY A 479 4.47 -1.85 18.34
CA GLY A 479 4.84 -1.15 19.57
C GLY A 479 5.32 0.28 19.32
N ALA A 480 6.15 0.49 18.30
CA ALA A 480 6.65 1.82 17.92
C ALA A 480 5.54 2.76 17.46
N LEU A 481 4.62 2.30 16.61
CA LEU A 481 3.46 3.09 16.18
C LEU A 481 2.53 3.43 17.35
N MET A 482 2.34 2.51 18.29
CA MET A 482 1.58 2.77 19.52
C MET A 482 2.24 3.84 20.38
N VAL A 483 3.58 3.81 20.52
CA VAL A 483 4.33 4.83 21.26
C VAL A 483 4.19 6.21 20.59
N ILE A 484 4.30 6.28 19.27
CA ILE A 484 4.07 7.54 18.52
C ILE A 484 2.65 8.06 18.79
N GLY A 485 1.63 7.21 18.64
CA GLY A 485 0.23 7.58 18.90
C GLY A 485 0.00 8.06 20.33
N TRP A 486 0.59 7.38 21.31
CA TRP A 486 0.55 7.80 22.71
C TRP A 486 1.23 9.15 22.94
N ASN A 487 2.36 9.42 22.29
CA ASN A 487 3.05 10.71 22.40
C ASN A 487 2.18 11.88 21.93
N PHE A 488 1.31 11.67 20.94
CA PHE A 488 0.30 12.66 20.56
C PHE A 488 -0.85 12.73 21.57
N ALA A 489 -1.40 11.59 21.97
CA ALA A 489 -2.56 11.53 22.86
C ALA A 489 -2.28 12.11 24.26
N LYS A 490 -1.09 11.90 24.81
CA LYS A 490 -0.75 12.35 26.17
C LYS A 490 -0.54 13.87 26.29
N ASN A 491 -0.39 14.56 25.16
CA ASN A 491 -0.16 16.00 25.09
C ASN A 491 -1.38 16.77 24.55
N ALA A 492 -2.43 16.07 24.11
CA ALA A 492 -3.72 16.63 23.67
C ALA A 492 -4.63 16.88 24.89
#